data_AF-A0A4Q3R8F8-F1
#
_entry.id   AF-A0A4Q3R8F8-F1
#
_cell.length_a   1.000
_cell.length_b   1.000
_cell.length_c   1.000
_cell.angle_alpha   90.00
_cell.angle_beta   90.00
_cell.angle_gamma   90.00
#
_symmetry.space_group_name_H-M   'P 1'
#
loop_
_entity.id
_entity.type
_entity.pdbx_description
1 polymer ?
#
loop_
_entity_poly.entity_id
_entity_poly.type
_entity_poly.pdbx_seq_one_letter_code
_entity_poly.pdbx_strand_id
1 'polypeptide(L)'
;EVTCAELWYNELRLSKLDEKGGMAALGRVNINLADLGNVNFTGSMRTRGFGTLEQRVNERSREDFKQYDISTNIDLGKLLPKDAALTIPVYAGISKTISTPEYDPYDLDIKLEDKMRDAPSSMKDSIRNDAVDERTIKTLNFTSVKRTKPFGEKPQLWDLSNIDINYNYTHDRRTNPIIEYDDVKRTRAAIGYNFSPQPTYIEPFKKLIKSKSAWFALIRDFNFNLKPSLISVRADVLRHFGVLRNRNVGIPKKLPENFDKFFLFDRYYSLRWDLTRSLNLDFNAVNNARVDEPYGRLDTKEKLDSVKKNFWKGGRNTHYHHDIALGYTLPTAKIPLLDWTQVRANYTVKYDWLAGSLLARELGNTLFTGQTRNATADLDFDRLYNKWRFLQAINNDGPPPPKQQPQKGDTTAKQKRAPGGPIYISPVPKFFLRMLTSVKRIGIQYTEDMGTLLPGYMDSTRILGMNPRSGNPGLKYILGYQPDTTDINNLAAKGILSGDSLFNALIQQRYSQTLSMTAQVSPIRDLNIDITLNKTFTKDYSEL
;
A
#
# COMPACT_ATOMS: atom_id res chain seq x y z
N GLU A 1 -55.21 51.03 40.33
CA GLU A 1 -56.20 49.95 40.13
C GLU A 1 -55.48 48.71 39.61
N VAL A 2 -55.76 47.55 40.18
CA VAL A 2 -55.22 46.26 39.71
C VAL A 2 -56.25 45.69 38.73
N THR A 3 -55.86 45.54 37.47
CA THR A 3 -56.73 44.95 36.44
C THR A 3 -56.55 43.44 36.43
N CYS A 4 -57.57 42.69 36.85
CA CYS A 4 -57.63 41.23 36.71
C CYS A 4 -58.37 40.89 35.41
N ALA A 5 -57.72 40.16 34.50
CA ALA A 5 -58.30 39.70 33.25
C ALA A 5 -58.03 38.21 33.03
N GLU A 6 -59.05 37.46 32.61
CA GLU A 6 -58.95 36.05 32.23
C GLU A 6 -58.95 35.95 30.70
N LEU A 7 -57.79 35.60 30.12
CA LEU A 7 -57.59 35.55 28.68
C LEU A 7 -57.59 34.09 28.20
N TRP A 8 -58.62 33.73 27.43
CA TRP A 8 -58.74 32.42 26.79
C TRP A 8 -58.26 32.53 25.34
N TYR A 9 -57.19 31.82 25.00
CA TYR A 9 -56.70 31.69 23.63
C TYR A 9 -57.12 30.32 23.08
N ASN A 10 -57.78 30.31 21.92
CA ASN A 10 -58.31 29.09 21.32
C ASN A 10 -57.22 28.28 20.58
N GLU A 11 -56.86 28.70 19.36
CA GLU A 11 -55.89 27.99 18.52
C GLU A 11 -54.95 28.99 17.83
N LEU A 12 -53.64 28.73 17.90
CA LEU A 12 -52.63 29.44 17.12
C LEU A 12 -52.19 28.53 15.96
N ARG A 13 -52.76 28.76 14.77
CA ARG A 13 -52.39 28.02 13.55
C ARG A 13 -51.88 28.94 12.46
N LEU A 14 -50.88 28.45 11.73
CA LEU A 14 -50.48 29.07 10.47
C LEU A 14 -51.55 28.77 9.42
N SER A 15 -51.95 29.79 8.67
CA SER A 15 -52.96 29.68 7.62
C SER A 15 -52.33 29.95 6.26
N LYS A 16 -52.79 29.22 5.22
CA LYS A 16 -52.34 29.31 3.82
C LYS A 16 -50.85 28.96 3.63
N LEU A 17 -50.60 27.74 3.17
CA LEU A 17 -49.26 27.32 2.76
C LEU A 17 -48.89 27.99 1.43
N ASP A 18 -47.61 28.23 1.17
CA ASP A 18 -47.17 28.74 -0.13
C ASP A 18 -47.32 27.62 -1.18
N GLU A 19 -48.22 27.84 -2.15
CA GLU A 19 -48.55 26.88 -3.22
C GLU A 19 -47.72 27.09 -4.50
N LYS A 20 -46.66 27.90 -4.44
CA LYS A 20 -45.77 28.09 -5.59
C LYS A 20 -45.07 26.79 -6.00
N GLY A 21 -45.21 26.44 -7.27
CA GLY A 21 -44.46 25.36 -7.89
C GLY A 21 -43.00 25.76 -8.15
N GLY A 22 -42.15 24.75 -8.31
CA GLY A 22 -40.78 24.92 -8.80
C GLY A 22 -40.56 24.20 -10.13
N MET A 23 -39.49 24.57 -10.82
CA MET A 23 -39.07 23.96 -12.08
C MET A 23 -37.68 23.33 -11.92
N ALA A 24 -37.43 22.26 -12.65
CA ALA A 24 -36.10 21.71 -12.82
C ALA A 24 -35.82 21.43 -14.29
N ALA A 25 -34.57 21.64 -14.69
CA ALA A 25 -34.07 21.36 -16.02
C ALA A 25 -32.72 20.64 -15.91
N LEU A 26 -32.53 19.57 -16.69
CA LEU A 26 -31.29 18.84 -16.81
C LEU A 26 -30.96 18.69 -18.29
N GLY A 27 -29.78 19.17 -18.68
CA GLY A 27 -29.21 18.98 -20.01
C GLY A 27 -27.90 18.21 -19.92
N ARG A 28 -27.69 17.25 -20.82
CA ARG A 28 -26.42 16.53 -20.96
C ARG A 28 -26.05 16.40 -22.43
N VAL A 29 -24.82 16.72 -22.75
CA VAL A 29 -24.24 16.58 -24.09
C VAL A 29 -22.94 15.78 -23.96
N ASN A 30 -22.81 14.72 -24.75
CA ASN A 30 -21.59 13.92 -24.88
C ASN A 30 -21.13 13.99 -26.34
N ILE A 31 -19.88 14.39 -26.54
CA ILE A 31 -19.24 14.49 -27.85
C ILE A 31 -18.05 13.54 -27.84
N ASN A 32 -18.05 12.55 -28.75
CA ASN A 32 -16.93 11.63 -28.93
C ASN A 32 -16.12 12.04 -30.16
N LEU A 33 -14.81 12.19 -29.98
CA LEU A 33 -13.84 12.61 -30.99
C LEU A 33 -13.07 11.40 -31.52
N ALA A 34 -13.78 10.41 -32.06
CA ALA A 34 -13.21 9.14 -32.56
C ALA A 34 -12.19 8.54 -31.57
N ASP A 35 -10.94 8.35 -32.01
CA ASP A 35 -9.85 7.81 -31.19
C ASP A 35 -9.23 8.84 -30.23
N LEU A 36 -9.45 10.14 -30.41
CA LEU A 36 -8.76 11.19 -29.65
C LEU A 36 -9.28 11.32 -28.22
N GLY A 37 -10.59 11.18 -28.00
CA GLY A 37 -11.18 11.37 -26.68
C GLY A 37 -12.66 11.73 -26.68
N ASN A 38 -13.14 12.27 -25.56
CA ASN A 38 -14.50 12.76 -25.40
C ASN A 38 -14.59 14.09 -24.63
N VAL A 39 -15.70 14.79 -24.83
CA VAL A 39 -16.09 16.00 -24.12
C VAL A 39 -17.51 15.81 -23.61
N ASN A 40 -17.69 16.01 -22.31
CA ASN A 40 -18.96 15.90 -21.61
C ASN A 40 -19.35 17.26 -21.05
N PHE A 41 -20.58 17.67 -21.33
CA PHE A 41 -21.23 18.83 -20.73
C PHE A 41 -22.47 18.36 -19.98
N THR A 42 -22.63 18.75 -18.73
CA THR A 42 -23.87 18.57 -17.95
C THR A 42 -24.26 19.90 -17.35
N GLY A 43 -25.52 20.29 -17.48
CA GLY A 43 -26.09 21.46 -16.84
C GLY A 43 -27.36 21.07 -16.11
N SER A 44 -27.51 21.51 -14.87
CA SER A 44 -28.73 21.31 -14.09
C SER A 44 -29.15 22.59 -13.42
N MET A 45 -30.44 22.87 -13.44
CA MET A 45 -31.05 24.00 -12.75
C MET A 45 -32.28 23.52 -12.00
N ARG A 46 -32.47 23.97 -10.76
CA ARG A 46 -33.75 23.86 -10.05
C ARG A 46 -34.07 25.20 -9.41
N THR A 47 -35.35 25.54 -9.35
CA THR A 47 -35.81 26.75 -8.67
C THR A 47 -36.33 26.42 -7.27
N ARG A 48 -36.47 27.46 -6.46
CA ARG A 48 -37.27 27.45 -5.23
C ARG A 48 -38.64 26.79 -5.46
N GLY A 49 -39.12 26.05 -4.47
CA GLY A 49 -40.36 25.26 -4.51
C GLY A 49 -40.24 23.89 -5.19
N PHE A 50 -39.14 23.59 -5.89
CA PHE A 50 -38.96 22.28 -6.51
C PHE A 50 -38.67 21.20 -5.45
N GLY A 51 -39.28 20.04 -5.63
CA GLY A 51 -39.15 18.89 -4.75
C GLY A 51 -39.77 17.64 -5.36
N THR A 52 -39.55 16.49 -4.74
CA THR A 52 -40.20 15.24 -5.12
C THR A 52 -41.63 15.16 -4.55
N LEU A 53 -42.46 14.24 -5.04
CA LEU A 53 -43.90 14.18 -4.71
C LEU A 53 -44.16 13.88 -3.22
N GLU A 54 -43.27 13.11 -2.60
CA GLU A 54 -43.31 12.71 -1.20
C GLU A 54 -42.82 13.80 -0.23
N GLN A 55 -42.15 14.84 -0.72
CA GLN A 55 -41.61 15.92 0.12
C GLN A 55 -42.71 16.83 0.67
N ARG A 56 -42.68 17.05 1.98
CA ARG A 56 -43.56 18.01 2.67
C ARG A 56 -43.16 19.45 2.33
N VAL A 57 -44.05 20.40 2.58
CA VAL A 57 -43.85 21.83 2.24
C VAL A 57 -42.54 22.39 2.81
N ASN A 58 -42.14 22.00 4.02
CA ASN A 58 -40.89 22.46 4.64
C ASN A 58 -39.63 21.79 4.09
N GLU A 59 -39.75 20.67 3.39
CA GLU A 59 -38.63 19.89 2.83
C GLU A 59 -38.32 20.27 1.38
N ARG A 60 -39.21 21.05 0.74
CA ARG A 60 -39.02 21.55 -0.62
C ARG A 60 -37.89 22.58 -0.68
N SER A 61 -37.29 22.72 -1.86
CA SER A 61 -36.16 23.61 -2.06
C SER A 61 -36.51 25.06 -1.74
N ARG A 62 -35.71 25.72 -0.89
CA ARG A 62 -35.80 27.16 -0.59
C ARG A 62 -34.70 27.97 -1.29
N GLU A 63 -34.07 27.39 -2.30
CA GLU A 63 -32.92 27.99 -2.99
C GLU A 63 -33.00 27.74 -4.49
N ASP A 64 -32.60 28.74 -5.28
CA ASP A 64 -32.37 28.56 -6.71
C ASP A 64 -30.97 27.96 -6.91
N PHE A 65 -30.91 26.75 -7.46
CA PHE A 65 -29.67 26.02 -7.67
C PHE A 65 -29.34 25.93 -9.15
N LYS A 66 -28.11 26.28 -9.50
CA LYS A 66 -27.57 26.19 -10.85
C LYS A 66 -26.22 25.50 -10.80
N GLN A 67 -26.06 24.46 -11.59
CA GLN A 67 -24.80 23.73 -11.70
C GLN A 67 -24.49 23.49 -13.18
N TYR A 68 -23.22 23.67 -13.54
CA TYR A 68 -22.70 23.22 -14.82
C TYR A 68 -21.35 22.54 -14.64
N ASP A 69 -21.18 21.46 -15.38
CA ASP A 69 -20.01 20.61 -15.37
C ASP A 69 -19.55 20.40 -16.80
N ILE A 70 -18.29 20.74 -17.07
CA ILE A 70 -17.64 20.51 -18.35
C ILE A 70 -16.43 19.64 -18.05
N SER A 71 -16.31 18.49 -18.71
CA SER A 71 -15.16 17.61 -18.58
C SER A 71 -14.72 17.07 -19.92
N THR A 72 -13.44 16.76 -20.04
CA THR A 72 -12.88 16.16 -21.24
C THR A 72 -11.83 15.12 -20.86
N ASN A 73 -11.81 14.02 -21.60
CA ASN A 73 -10.77 13.00 -21.54
C ASN A 73 -10.15 12.89 -22.93
N ILE A 74 -8.89 13.25 -23.07
CA ILE A 74 -8.17 13.29 -24.35
C ILE A 74 -6.85 12.53 -24.21
N ASP A 75 -6.50 11.69 -25.18
CA ASP A 75 -5.15 11.15 -25.29
C ASP A 75 -4.31 12.02 -26.22
N LEU A 76 -3.55 12.96 -25.66
CA LEU A 76 -2.68 13.86 -26.43
C LEU A 76 -1.54 13.10 -27.13
N GLY A 77 -1.26 11.86 -26.73
CA GLY A 77 -0.25 11.01 -27.39
C GLY A 77 -0.59 10.71 -28.84
N LYS A 78 -1.89 10.65 -29.17
CA LYS A 78 -2.37 10.38 -30.54
C LYS A 78 -2.17 11.55 -31.51
N LEU A 79 -1.88 12.75 -31.01
CA LEU A 79 -1.55 13.93 -31.81
C LEU A 79 -0.07 13.96 -32.24
N LEU A 80 0.76 13.12 -31.63
CA LEU A 80 2.18 13.01 -31.94
C LEU A 80 2.44 11.93 -33.01
N PRO A 81 3.59 11.97 -33.72
CA PRO A 81 3.96 10.92 -34.67
C PRO A 81 3.96 9.53 -34.03
N LYS A 82 3.53 8.50 -34.77
CA LYS A 82 3.43 7.12 -34.27
C LYS A 82 4.75 6.58 -33.71
N ASP A 83 5.88 7.02 -34.26
CA ASP A 83 7.23 6.62 -33.83
C ASP A 83 7.60 7.11 -32.42
N ALA A 84 6.96 8.19 -31.95
CA ALA A 84 7.15 8.67 -30.58
C ALA A 84 6.61 7.67 -29.55
N ALA A 85 5.63 6.84 -29.94
CA ALA A 85 5.02 5.79 -29.13
C ALA A 85 4.61 6.28 -27.73
N LEU A 86 4.15 7.53 -27.61
CA LEU A 86 3.85 8.17 -26.32
C LEU A 86 2.35 8.09 -26.03
N THR A 87 2.00 7.77 -24.79
CA THR A 87 0.61 7.81 -24.31
C THR A 87 0.49 8.94 -23.29
N ILE A 88 -0.38 9.91 -23.56
CA ILE A 88 -0.61 11.06 -22.68
C ILE A 88 -2.11 11.22 -22.43
N PRO A 89 -2.70 10.42 -21.52
CA PRO A 89 -4.09 10.57 -21.12
C PRO A 89 -4.24 11.82 -20.25
N VAL A 90 -5.10 12.73 -20.67
CA VAL A 90 -5.40 13.99 -20.00
C VAL A 90 -6.88 14.05 -19.68
N TYR A 91 -7.19 14.26 -18.40
CA TYR A 91 -8.51 14.66 -17.95
C TYR A 91 -8.49 16.13 -17.53
N ALA A 92 -9.40 16.93 -18.05
CA ALA A 92 -9.61 18.29 -17.58
C ALA A 92 -11.09 18.51 -17.32
N GLY A 93 -11.41 19.20 -16.22
CA GLY A 93 -12.80 19.48 -15.87
C GLY A 93 -12.97 20.77 -15.09
N ILE A 94 -14.12 21.40 -15.29
CA ILE A 94 -14.60 22.53 -14.49
C ILE A 94 -16.03 22.26 -14.07
N SER A 95 -16.28 22.38 -12.78
CA SER A 95 -17.59 22.28 -12.16
C SER A 95 -17.85 23.60 -11.44
N LYS A 96 -19.03 24.19 -11.65
CA LYS A 96 -19.47 25.35 -10.89
C LYS A 96 -20.88 25.13 -10.40
N THR A 97 -21.08 25.38 -9.11
CA THR A 97 -22.36 25.31 -8.43
C THR A 97 -22.65 26.65 -7.81
N ILE A 98 -23.87 27.14 -7.99
CA ILE A 98 -24.37 28.40 -7.47
C ILE A 98 -25.71 28.10 -6.80
N SER A 99 -25.82 28.41 -5.51
CA SER A 99 -27.07 28.35 -4.75
C SER A 99 -27.43 29.74 -4.26
N THR A 100 -28.62 30.21 -4.63
CA THR A 100 -29.14 31.51 -4.21
C THR A 100 -30.33 31.29 -3.28
N PRO A 101 -30.25 31.68 -1.99
CA PRO A 101 -31.34 31.46 -1.05
C PRO A 101 -32.54 32.38 -1.33
N GLU A 102 -33.75 31.91 -0.99
CA GLU A 102 -34.96 32.73 -1.07
C GLU A 102 -34.94 33.90 -0.08
N TYR A 103 -34.49 33.63 1.14
CA TYR A 103 -34.39 34.57 2.23
C TYR A 103 -32.97 35.07 2.38
N ASP A 104 -32.80 36.28 2.90
CA ASP A 104 -31.49 36.79 3.25
C ASP A 104 -30.87 35.91 4.35
N PRO A 105 -29.60 35.51 4.21
CA PRO A 105 -28.97 34.60 5.17
C PRO A 105 -28.66 35.24 6.52
N TYR A 106 -28.72 36.57 6.63
CA TYR A 106 -28.55 37.30 7.88
C TYR A 106 -29.91 37.70 8.47
N ASP A 107 -30.86 38.09 7.62
CA ASP A 107 -32.24 38.43 7.97
C ASP A 107 -33.20 37.34 7.44
N LEU A 108 -33.32 36.25 8.20
CA LEU A 108 -33.98 34.99 7.79
C LEU A 108 -35.48 35.13 7.45
N ASP A 109 -36.08 36.28 7.74
CA ASP A 109 -37.48 36.62 7.50
C ASP A 109 -37.70 37.51 6.25
N ILE A 110 -36.65 38.18 5.76
CA ILE A 110 -36.71 39.07 4.61
C ILE A 110 -36.28 38.32 3.35
N LYS A 111 -37.05 38.45 2.26
CA LYS A 111 -36.66 37.88 0.97
C LYS A 111 -35.46 38.64 0.41
N LEU A 112 -34.48 37.89 -0.10
CA LEU A 112 -33.28 38.46 -0.68
C LEU A 112 -33.59 39.43 -1.83
N GLU A 113 -34.61 39.09 -2.65
CA GLU A 113 -35.07 39.94 -3.75
C GLU A 113 -35.65 41.28 -3.27
N ASP A 114 -36.45 41.27 -2.21
CA ASP A 114 -37.05 42.48 -1.63
C ASP A 114 -35.96 43.39 -1.04
N LYS A 115 -35.02 42.81 -0.27
CA LYS A 115 -33.86 43.53 0.27
C LYS A 115 -32.98 44.15 -0.82
N MET A 116 -32.76 43.44 -1.93
CA MET A 116 -32.01 43.97 -3.09
C MET A 116 -32.79 45.06 -3.85
N ARG A 117 -34.13 45.02 -3.85
CA ARG A 117 -34.96 46.04 -4.51
C ARG A 117 -34.87 47.37 -3.74
N ASP A 118 -34.94 47.30 -2.42
CA ASP A 118 -35.01 48.45 -1.52
C ASP A 118 -33.62 49.05 -1.22
N ALA A 119 -32.54 48.32 -1.49
CA ALA A 119 -31.17 48.81 -1.32
C ALA A 119 -30.73 49.80 -2.42
N PRO A 120 -29.87 50.80 -2.11
CA PRO A 120 -29.19 51.63 -3.10
C PRO A 120 -28.39 50.82 -4.13
N SER A 121 -28.36 51.30 -5.39
CA SER A 121 -27.69 50.59 -6.50
C SER A 121 -26.21 50.26 -6.24
N SER A 122 -25.50 51.07 -5.45
CA SER A 122 -24.10 50.84 -5.07
C SER A 122 -23.89 49.64 -4.13
N MET A 123 -24.93 49.16 -3.45
CA MET A 123 -24.85 48.07 -2.46
C MET A 123 -25.47 46.75 -2.93
N LYS A 124 -26.22 46.75 -4.04
CA LYS A 124 -26.91 45.55 -4.56
C LYS A 124 -25.96 44.41 -4.87
N ASP A 125 -24.80 44.72 -5.46
CA ASP A 125 -23.80 43.70 -5.80
C ASP A 125 -23.14 43.11 -4.55
N SER A 126 -22.95 43.90 -3.49
CA SER A 126 -22.45 43.41 -2.20
C SER A 126 -23.47 42.45 -1.58
N ILE A 127 -24.73 42.86 -1.45
CA ILE A 127 -25.79 42.04 -0.86
C ILE A 127 -25.92 40.69 -1.59
N ARG A 128 -25.84 40.69 -2.93
CA ARG A 128 -25.86 39.45 -3.71
C ARG A 128 -24.64 38.57 -3.44
N ASN A 129 -23.43 39.12 -3.49
CA ASN A 129 -22.19 38.36 -3.27
C ASN A 129 -22.08 37.82 -1.84
N ASP A 130 -22.76 38.47 -0.91
CA ASP A 130 -22.82 38.05 0.49
C ASP A 130 -23.83 36.93 0.69
N ALA A 131 -24.91 36.88 -0.11
CA ALA A 131 -25.97 35.89 0.05
C ALA A 131 -25.75 34.57 -0.70
N VAL A 132 -25.04 34.58 -1.84
CA VAL A 132 -24.92 33.43 -2.73
C VAL A 132 -23.84 32.45 -2.24
N ASP A 133 -24.17 31.15 -2.15
CA ASP A 133 -23.17 30.07 -2.02
C ASP A 133 -22.68 29.69 -3.42
N GLU A 134 -21.41 29.97 -3.70
CA GLU A 134 -20.75 29.63 -4.95
C GLU A 134 -19.58 28.69 -4.65
N ARG A 135 -19.51 27.59 -5.41
CA ARG A 135 -18.37 26.68 -5.42
C ARG A 135 -17.91 26.42 -6.84
N THR A 136 -16.61 26.55 -7.09
CA THR A 136 -15.98 26.25 -8.37
C THR A 136 -14.84 25.26 -8.16
N ILE A 137 -14.91 24.11 -8.83
CA ILE A 137 -13.87 23.08 -8.83
C ILE A 137 -13.26 23.00 -10.21
N LYS A 138 -11.95 23.17 -10.31
CA LYS A 138 -11.17 22.95 -11.54
C LYS A 138 -10.23 21.78 -11.31
N THR A 139 -10.22 20.83 -12.23
CA THR A 139 -9.38 19.63 -12.15
C THR A 139 -8.60 19.45 -13.45
N LEU A 140 -7.33 19.06 -13.33
CA LEU A 140 -6.45 18.71 -14.43
C LEU A 140 -5.61 17.52 -14.01
N ASN A 141 -5.76 16.39 -14.70
CA ASN A 141 -5.05 15.16 -14.41
C ASN A 141 -4.34 14.64 -15.66
N PHE A 142 -3.07 14.27 -15.50
CA PHE A 142 -2.29 13.48 -16.43
C PHE A 142 -2.03 12.13 -15.76
N THR A 143 -2.54 11.06 -16.35
CA THR A 143 -2.48 9.73 -15.73
C THR A 143 -1.57 8.81 -16.53
N SER A 144 -0.50 8.35 -15.89
CA SER A 144 0.45 7.38 -16.43
C SER A 144 1.00 7.81 -17.78
N VAL A 145 1.48 9.05 -17.86
CA VAL A 145 2.20 9.55 -19.04
C VAL A 145 3.48 8.74 -19.17
N LYS A 146 3.59 7.99 -20.25
CA LYS A 146 4.71 7.06 -20.47
C LYS A 146 4.93 6.83 -21.95
N ARG A 147 6.16 6.47 -22.30
CA ARG A 147 6.49 5.92 -23.61
C ARG A 147 6.14 4.44 -23.62
N THR A 148 5.35 4.01 -24.58
CA THR A 148 5.05 2.60 -24.83
C THR A 148 6.23 1.94 -25.55
N LYS A 149 6.53 0.69 -25.17
CA LYS A 149 7.56 -0.11 -25.83
C LYS A 149 7.00 -0.72 -27.11
N PRO A 150 7.77 -0.74 -28.20
CA PRO A 150 7.47 -1.58 -29.35
C PRO A 150 7.33 -3.06 -28.93
N PHE A 151 6.46 -3.79 -29.61
CA PHE A 151 6.23 -5.20 -29.33
C PHE A 151 7.53 -6.01 -29.53
N GLY A 152 7.94 -6.77 -28.51
CA GLY A 152 9.07 -7.71 -28.59
C GLY A 152 10.42 -7.20 -28.07
N GLU A 153 10.55 -5.91 -27.74
CA GLU A 153 11.79 -5.39 -27.16
C GLU A 153 11.94 -5.73 -25.66
N LYS A 154 13.14 -6.17 -25.27
CA LYS A 154 13.44 -6.49 -23.87
C LYS A 154 13.64 -5.19 -23.09
N PRO A 155 13.09 -5.07 -21.87
CA PRO A 155 13.35 -3.90 -21.02
C PRO A 155 14.86 -3.74 -20.78
N GLN A 156 15.38 -2.57 -21.09
CA GLN A 156 16.74 -2.16 -20.72
C GLN A 156 16.68 -1.22 -19.51
N LEU A 157 17.78 -1.11 -18.76
CA LEU A 157 17.81 -0.31 -17.54
C LEU A 157 17.66 1.20 -17.85
N TRP A 158 18.23 1.67 -18.95
CA TRP A 158 18.21 3.09 -19.34
C TRP A 158 17.03 3.47 -20.24
N ASP A 159 16.05 2.56 -20.43
CA ASP A 159 14.92 2.82 -21.32
C ASP A 159 13.90 3.78 -20.68
N LEU A 160 13.58 4.86 -21.38
CA LEU A 160 12.62 5.89 -20.94
C LEU A 160 11.21 5.35 -20.76
N SER A 161 10.88 4.25 -21.41
CA SER A 161 9.58 3.58 -21.25
C SER A 161 9.41 2.86 -19.90
N ASN A 162 10.47 2.78 -19.09
CA ASN A 162 10.36 2.38 -17.69
C ASN A 162 9.85 3.53 -16.79
N ILE A 163 9.78 4.77 -17.30
CA ILE A 163 9.37 5.95 -16.53
C ILE A 163 7.87 6.19 -16.73
N ASP A 164 7.15 6.38 -15.63
CA ASP A 164 5.76 6.86 -15.63
C ASP A 164 5.65 8.18 -14.87
N ILE A 165 4.88 9.12 -15.42
CA ILE A 165 4.63 10.41 -14.81
C ILE A 165 3.14 10.58 -14.58
N ASN A 166 2.77 10.96 -13.36
CA ASN A 166 1.42 11.30 -12.96
C ASN A 166 1.41 12.73 -12.44
N TYR A 167 0.43 13.53 -12.87
CA TYR A 167 0.22 14.88 -12.35
C TYR A 167 -1.28 15.10 -12.14
N ASN A 168 -1.66 15.57 -10.96
CA ASN A 168 -3.03 15.92 -10.62
C ASN A 168 -3.02 17.31 -10.00
N TYR A 169 -3.88 18.17 -10.51
CA TYR A 169 -4.14 19.49 -9.99
C TYR A 169 -5.64 19.65 -9.77
N THR A 170 -6.02 20.03 -8.57
CA THR A 170 -7.39 20.40 -8.22
C THR A 170 -7.39 21.74 -7.50
N HIS A 171 -8.25 22.64 -7.94
CA HIS A 171 -8.48 23.95 -7.33
C HIS A 171 -9.95 24.07 -7.00
N ASP A 172 -10.25 24.09 -5.71
CA ASP A 172 -11.59 24.24 -5.15
C ASP A 172 -11.68 25.63 -4.54
N ARG A 173 -12.65 26.41 -5.01
CA ARG A 173 -12.92 27.75 -4.49
C ARG A 173 -14.37 27.80 -4.04
N ARG A 174 -14.59 28.24 -2.81
CA ARG A 174 -15.93 28.42 -2.25
C ARG A 174 -16.08 29.81 -1.63
N THR A 175 -17.26 30.39 -1.78
CA THR A 175 -17.69 31.63 -1.13
C THR A 175 -19.14 31.46 -0.69
N ASN A 176 -19.49 31.89 0.52
CA ASN A 176 -20.87 31.82 1.01
C ASN A 176 -21.13 32.94 2.04
N PRO A 177 -22.32 32.98 2.68
CA PRO A 177 -22.64 34.02 3.67
C PRO A 177 -21.76 34.03 4.92
N ILE A 178 -21.10 32.94 5.24
CA ILE A 178 -20.23 32.83 6.44
C ILE A 178 -18.76 32.96 6.03
N ILE A 179 -18.41 32.59 4.80
CA ILE A 179 -17.06 32.46 4.28
C ILE A 179 -16.86 33.48 3.15
N GLU A 180 -15.96 34.45 3.37
CA GLU A 180 -15.60 35.44 2.34
C GLU A 180 -14.93 34.72 1.16
N TYR A 181 -13.99 33.83 1.45
CA TYR A 181 -13.48 32.85 0.50
C TYR A 181 -12.78 31.68 1.21
N ASP A 182 -12.86 30.52 0.58
CA ASP A 182 -12.09 29.31 0.86
C ASP A 182 -11.44 28.86 -0.45
N ASP A 183 -10.11 28.97 -0.55
CA ASP A 183 -9.33 28.67 -1.76
C ASP A 183 -8.36 27.54 -1.44
N VAL A 184 -8.66 26.35 -1.96
CA VAL A 184 -7.91 25.12 -1.72
C VAL A 184 -7.29 24.63 -3.03
N LYS A 185 -5.95 24.58 -3.05
CA LYS A 185 -5.17 24.06 -4.17
C LYS A 185 -4.48 22.77 -3.75
N ARG A 186 -4.80 21.69 -4.45
CA ARG A 186 -4.17 20.38 -4.29
C ARG A 186 -3.42 20.04 -5.56
N THR A 187 -2.12 19.83 -5.43
CA THR A 187 -1.23 19.42 -6.51
C THR A 187 -0.55 18.13 -6.09
N ARG A 188 -0.64 17.09 -6.91
CA ARG A 188 0.10 15.85 -6.73
C ARG A 188 0.92 15.59 -7.98
N ALA A 189 2.22 15.42 -7.84
CA ALA A 189 3.11 15.01 -8.91
C ALA A 189 3.80 13.73 -8.48
N ALA A 190 3.73 12.68 -9.27
CA ALA A 190 4.45 11.44 -9.01
C ALA A 190 5.25 11.02 -10.23
N ILE A 191 6.49 10.61 -10.00
CA ILE A 191 7.37 10.03 -11.01
C ILE A 191 7.72 8.63 -10.54
N GLY A 192 7.38 7.62 -11.34
CA GLY A 192 7.78 6.24 -11.14
C GLY A 192 8.81 5.82 -12.18
N TYR A 193 9.71 4.95 -11.78
CA TYR A 193 10.63 4.21 -12.62
C TYR A 193 10.46 2.74 -12.27
N ASN A 194 10.08 1.93 -13.26
CA ASN A 194 9.81 0.51 -13.07
C ASN A 194 10.52 -0.33 -14.14
N PHE A 195 11.56 -1.04 -13.72
CA PHE A 195 12.34 -1.96 -14.53
C PHE A 195 12.10 -3.40 -14.05
N SER A 196 11.42 -4.19 -14.87
CA SER A 196 11.13 -5.60 -14.56
C SER A 196 11.49 -6.51 -15.75
N PRO A 197 12.76 -6.93 -15.86
CA PRO A 197 13.19 -7.87 -16.88
C PRO A 197 12.78 -9.31 -16.52
N GLN A 198 12.70 -10.17 -17.54
CA GLN A 198 12.63 -11.60 -17.32
C GLN A 198 13.98 -12.09 -16.74
N PRO A 199 14.00 -12.81 -15.60
CA PRO A 199 15.24 -13.29 -14.99
C PRO A 199 16.03 -14.21 -15.93
N THR A 200 17.33 -13.93 -16.11
CA THR A 200 18.23 -14.77 -16.90
C THR A 200 19.33 -15.34 -16.02
N TYR A 201 19.35 -16.66 -15.88
CA TYR A 201 20.32 -17.36 -15.04
C TYR A 201 21.53 -17.83 -15.85
N ILE A 202 22.73 -17.60 -15.32
CA ILE A 202 23.99 -18.11 -15.87
C ILE A 202 24.34 -19.40 -15.15
N GLU A 203 24.57 -20.48 -15.90
CA GLU A 203 24.92 -21.82 -15.40
C GLU A 203 26.36 -22.17 -15.79
N PRO A 204 27.39 -21.71 -15.06
CA PRO A 204 28.79 -21.76 -15.49
C PRO A 204 29.33 -23.19 -15.63
N PHE A 205 28.95 -24.09 -14.72
CA PHE A 205 29.49 -25.45 -14.66
C PHE A 205 28.76 -26.44 -15.57
N LYS A 206 27.61 -26.06 -16.15
CA LYS A 206 26.80 -26.96 -16.97
C LYS A 206 27.51 -27.43 -18.24
N LYS A 207 28.39 -26.60 -18.81
CA LYS A 207 29.22 -26.96 -19.97
C LYS A 207 30.51 -27.71 -19.59
N LEU A 208 31.03 -27.49 -18.39
CA LEU A 208 32.28 -28.09 -17.91
C LEU A 208 32.06 -29.51 -17.38
N ILE A 209 30.99 -29.73 -16.61
CA ILE A 209 30.66 -31.02 -16.01
C ILE A 209 29.67 -31.75 -16.91
N LYS A 210 30.19 -32.58 -17.83
CA LYS A 210 29.37 -33.39 -18.78
C LYS A 210 28.74 -34.63 -18.14
N SER A 211 29.12 -34.98 -16.91
CA SER A 211 28.58 -36.13 -16.20
C SER A 211 27.08 -35.94 -15.90
N LYS A 212 26.27 -36.93 -16.27
CA LYS A 212 24.83 -36.98 -15.97
C LYS A 212 24.54 -37.49 -14.54
N SER A 213 25.56 -37.86 -13.77
CA SER A 213 25.39 -38.38 -12.41
C SER A 213 24.68 -37.37 -11.51
N ALA A 214 23.71 -37.85 -10.73
CA ALA A 214 22.92 -37.04 -9.82
C ALA A 214 23.77 -36.41 -8.70
N TRP A 215 24.90 -37.03 -8.34
CA TRP A 215 25.83 -36.51 -7.32
C TRP A 215 26.52 -35.21 -7.73
N PHE A 216 26.67 -34.94 -9.03
CA PHE A 216 27.23 -33.69 -9.52
C PHE A 216 26.16 -32.65 -9.86
N ALA A 217 24.87 -32.96 -9.72
CA ALA A 217 23.77 -32.08 -10.16
C ALA A 217 23.76 -30.74 -9.41
N LEU A 218 24.12 -30.72 -8.12
CA LEU A 218 24.16 -29.48 -7.33
C LEU A 218 25.20 -28.49 -7.85
N ILE A 219 26.41 -28.96 -8.17
CA ILE A 219 27.51 -28.12 -8.68
C ILE A 219 27.28 -27.81 -10.17
N ARG A 220 26.92 -28.82 -10.98
CA ARG A 220 26.68 -28.66 -12.43
C ARG A 220 25.57 -27.66 -12.72
N ASP A 221 24.47 -27.74 -11.96
CA ASP A 221 23.28 -26.91 -12.15
C ASP A 221 23.25 -25.71 -11.18
N PHE A 222 24.43 -25.33 -10.65
CA PHE A 222 24.61 -24.07 -9.96
C PHE A 222 24.31 -22.93 -10.93
N ASN A 223 23.56 -21.96 -10.45
CA ASN A 223 23.07 -20.86 -11.26
C ASN A 223 23.12 -19.58 -10.43
N PHE A 224 23.41 -18.48 -11.10
CA PHE A 224 23.33 -17.15 -10.51
C PHE A 224 22.74 -16.16 -11.51
N ASN A 225 22.14 -15.09 -11.01
CA ASN A 225 21.59 -14.01 -11.80
C ASN A 225 22.27 -12.71 -11.40
N LEU A 226 22.89 -12.04 -12.37
CA LEU A 226 23.59 -10.77 -12.16
C LEU A 226 22.66 -9.55 -12.23
N LYS A 227 21.47 -9.70 -12.82
CA LYS A 227 20.54 -8.58 -13.01
C LYS A 227 19.41 -8.68 -11.99
N PRO A 228 19.00 -7.56 -11.37
CA PRO A 228 17.82 -7.55 -10.53
C PRO A 228 16.57 -7.87 -11.35
N SER A 229 15.65 -8.62 -10.74
CA SER A 229 14.38 -9.03 -11.33
C SER A 229 13.36 -7.90 -11.35
N LEU A 230 13.48 -6.95 -10.40
CA LEU A 230 12.67 -5.75 -10.31
C LEU A 230 13.47 -4.62 -9.69
N ILE A 231 13.44 -3.45 -10.31
CA ILE A 231 13.78 -2.18 -9.66
C ILE A 231 12.58 -1.26 -9.87
N SER A 232 11.95 -0.85 -8.78
CA SER A 232 10.89 0.15 -8.78
C SER A 232 11.26 1.28 -7.84
N VAL A 233 11.27 2.50 -8.35
CA VAL A 233 11.50 3.73 -7.59
C VAL A 233 10.37 4.68 -7.90
N ARG A 234 9.69 5.18 -6.88
CA ARG A 234 8.61 6.15 -7.04
C ARG A 234 8.81 7.32 -6.10
N ALA A 235 8.77 8.53 -6.64
CA ALA A 235 8.73 9.78 -5.92
C ALA A 235 7.32 10.37 -6.05
N ASP A 236 6.64 10.61 -4.93
CA ASP A 236 5.29 11.19 -4.87
C ASP A 236 5.34 12.49 -4.06
N VAL A 237 4.92 13.58 -4.69
CA VAL A 237 4.92 14.91 -4.12
C VAL A 237 3.48 15.37 -4.04
N LEU A 238 2.98 15.57 -2.82
CA LEU A 238 1.62 16.06 -2.58
C LEU A 238 1.69 17.41 -1.88
N ARG A 239 1.17 18.45 -2.53
CA ARG A 239 1.04 19.79 -1.98
C ARG A 239 -0.42 20.19 -1.90
N HIS A 240 -0.90 20.38 -0.68
CA HIS A 240 -2.20 20.96 -0.34
C HIS A 240 -1.96 22.32 0.31
N PHE A 241 -2.57 23.35 -0.27
CA PHE A 241 -2.52 24.71 0.22
C PHE A 241 -3.94 25.28 0.23
N GLY A 242 -4.52 25.36 1.42
CA GLY A 242 -5.82 25.96 1.70
C GLY A 242 -5.68 27.31 2.36
N VAL A 243 -6.50 28.27 1.95
CA VAL A 243 -6.66 29.57 2.60
C VAL A 243 -8.14 29.81 2.87
N LEU A 244 -8.48 29.98 4.13
CA LEU A 244 -9.83 30.27 4.58
C LEU A 244 -9.87 31.66 5.19
N ARG A 245 -10.81 32.49 4.74
CA ARG A 245 -11.19 33.72 5.42
C ARG A 245 -12.69 33.71 5.70
N ASN A 246 -13.03 33.81 6.98
CA ASN A 246 -14.41 34.02 7.40
C ASN A 246 -14.84 35.44 7.07
N ARG A 247 -16.10 35.58 6.67
CA ARG A 247 -16.72 36.87 6.39
C ARG A 247 -16.95 37.61 7.69
N ASN A 248 -16.62 38.91 7.72
CA ASN A 248 -16.97 39.78 8.82
C ASN A 248 -18.29 40.48 8.51
N VAL A 249 -19.28 40.35 9.40
CA VAL A 249 -20.59 40.98 9.26
C VAL A 249 -20.69 42.08 10.31
N GLY A 250 -20.97 43.32 9.88
CA GLY A 250 -21.22 44.45 10.79
C GLY A 250 -20.05 45.36 11.15
N ILE A 251 -18.80 45.03 10.78
CA ILE A 251 -17.62 45.90 10.99
C ILE A 251 -16.75 45.91 9.72
N PRO A 252 -16.26 47.07 9.23
CA PRO A 252 -15.47 47.17 7.98
C PRO A 252 -14.06 46.55 8.05
N LYS A 253 -13.72 45.80 9.12
CA LYS A 253 -12.40 45.20 9.31
C LYS A 253 -12.37 43.78 8.76
N LYS A 254 -11.39 43.44 7.95
CA LYS A 254 -11.21 42.07 7.45
C LYS A 254 -10.68 41.15 8.55
N LEU A 255 -11.24 39.95 8.67
CA LEU A 255 -10.72 38.91 9.55
C LEU A 255 -9.40 38.35 9.00
N PRO A 256 -8.49 37.87 9.88
CA PRO A 256 -7.24 37.26 9.44
C PRO A 256 -7.50 35.99 8.62
N GLU A 257 -6.57 35.66 7.73
CA GLU A 257 -6.60 34.43 6.96
C GLU A 257 -6.10 33.26 7.81
N ASN A 258 -6.80 32.13 7.74
CA ASN A 258 -6.35 30.86 8.26
C ASN A 258 -5.73 30.03 7.12
N PHE A 259 -4.61 29.37 7.42
CA PHE A 259 -3.85 28.60 6.44
C PHE A 259 -3.84 27.12 6.80
N ASP A 260 -4.14 26.28 5.82
CA ASP A 260 -4.02 24.83 5.91
C ASP A 260 -2.98 24.34 4.90
N LYS A 261 -1.86 23.77 5.37
CA LYS A 261 -0.72 23.44 4.51
C LYS A 261 -0.17 22.05 4.76
N PHE A 262 -0.22 21.21 3.73
CA PHE A 262 0.47 19.93 3.70
C PHE A 262 1.35 19.87 2.47
N PHE A 263 2.65 19.72 2.66
CA PHE A 263 3.59 19.53 1.57
C PHE A 263 4.41 18.29 1.86
N LEU A 264 3.94 17.16 1.34
CA LEU A 264 4.50 15.84 1.55
C LEU A 264 5.37 15.45 0.35
N PHE A 265 6.45 14.75 0.64
CA PHE A 265 7.34 14.16 -0.35
C PHE A 265 7.68 12.73 0.08
N ASP A 266 6.90 11.79 -0.45
CA ASP A 266 7.03 10.38 -0.18
C ASP A 266 7.85 9.69 -1.26
N ARG A 267 8.72 8.77 -0.86
CA ARG A 267 9.58 8.01 -1.77
C ARG A 267 9.46 6.52 -1.46
N TYR A 268 9.22 5.73 -2.49
CA TYR A 268 9.07 4.29 -2.41
C TYR A 268 10.17 3.64 -3.23
N TYR A 269 10.79 2.62 -2.66
CA TYR A 269 11.85 1.85 -3.29
C TYR A 269 11.49 0.37 -3.15
N SER A 270 11.54 -0.36 -4.25
CA SER A 270 11.37 -1.80 -4.26
C SER A 270 12.45 -2.41 -5.17
N LEU A 271 13.23 -3.32 -4.61
CA LEU A 271 14.25 -4.07 -5.30
C LEU A 271 14.00 -5.55 -5.04
N ARG A 272 13.77 -6.30 -6.12
CA ARG A 272 13.75 -7.76 -6.04
C ARG A 272 14.89 -8.32 -6.87
N TRP A 273 15.65 -9.20 -6.26
CA TRP A 273 16.77 -9.87 -6.90
C TRP A 273 16.70 -11.37 -6.64
N ASP A 274 16.34 -12.13 -7.67
CA ASP A 274 16.42 -13.59 -7.62
C ASP A 274 17.88 -14.01 -7.89
N LEU A 275 18.75 -13.85 -6.88
CA LEU A 275 20.20 -14.12 -6.95
C LEU A 275 20.50 -15.51 -7.53
N THR A 276 19.72 -16.51 -7.15
CA THR A 276 19.72 -17.86 -7.74
C THR A 276 18.27 -18.36 -7.81
N ARG A 277 18.00 -19.50 -8.47
CA ARG A 277 16.66 -20.15 -8.42
C ARG A 277 16.24 -20.56 -7.01
N SER A 278 17.20 -20.67 -6.09
CA SER A 278 17.01 -21.08 -4.69
C SER A 278 17.16 -19.94 -3.69
N LEU A 279 17.65 -18.77 -4.09
CA LEU A 279 17.95 -17.64 -3.21
C LEU A 279 17.35 -16.37 -3.80
N ASN A 280 16.38 -15.79 -3.10
CA ASN A 280 15.77 -14.52 -3.46
C ASN A 280 16.04 -13.47 -2.37
N LEU A 281 16.25 -12.24 -2.82
CA LEU A 281 16.35 -11.06 -1.97
C LEU A 281 15.26 -10.09 -2.40
N ASP A 282 14.47 -9.64 -1.45
CA ASP A 282 13.46 -8.61 -1.61
C ASP A 282 13.77 -7.47 -0.64
N PHE A 283 13.80 -6.24 -1.14
CA PHE A 283 14.05 -5.04 -0.37
C PHE A 283 12.98 -4.01 -0.71
N ASN A 284 12.17 -3.62 0.28
CA ASN A 284 11.18 -2.57 0.14
C ASN A 284 11.48 -1.47 1.15
N ALA A 285 11.48 -0.22 0.73
CA ALA A 285 11.66 0.92 1.61
C ALA A 285 10.68 2.04 1.29
N VAL A 286 10.21 2.71 2.33
CA VAL A 286 9.34 3.88 2.27
C VAL A 286 10.01 5.00 3.06
N ASN A 287 10.10 6.18 2.45
CA ASN A 287 10.59 7.37 3.10
C ASN A 287 9.57 8.49 2.95
N ASN A 288 8.89 8.80 4.04
CA ASN A 288 7.97 9.92 4.13
C ASN A 288 8.71 11.16 4.63
N ALA A 289 8.55 12.26 3.91
CA ALA A 289 9.09 13.55 4.31
C ALA A 289 8.07 14.67 4.16
N ARG A 290 8.29 15.74 4.92
CA ARG A 290 7.56 16.99 4.81
C ARG A 290 8.49 18.10 4.34
N VAL A 291 8.04 18.86 3.35
CA VAL A 291 8.71 20.08 2.91
C VAL A 291 8.21 21.21 3.80
N ASP A 292 9.09 21.71 4.67
CA ASP A 292 8.73 22.78 5.60
C ASP A 292 8.50 24.09 4.84
N GLU A 293 7.33 24.71 5.02
CA GLU A 293 6.94 25.98 4.42
C GLU A 293 6.83 27.08 5.49
N PRO A 294 7.20 28.35 5.16
CA PRO A 294 7.03 29.47 6.08
C PRO A 294 5.55 29.80 6.30
N TYR A 295 5.27 30.54 7.38
CA TYR A 295 3.91 30.98 7.72
C TYR A 295 3.32 31.96 6.67
N GLY A 296 2.00 31.87 6.47
CA GLY A 296 1.24 32.76 5.59
C GLY A 296 1.40 32.46 4.09
N ARG A 297 0.95 33.36 3.22
CA ARG A 297 1.12 33.20 1.77
C ARG A 297 2.59 33.23 1.33
N LEU A 298 2.90 32.58 0.21
CA LEU A 298 4.23 32.53 -0.41
C LEU A 298 4.43 33.71 -1.38
N ASP A 299 4.24 34.93 -0.89
CA ASP A 299 4.21 36.13 -1.75
C ASP A 299 5.59 36.80 -1.88
N THR A 300 6.53 36.49 -0.99
CA THR A 300 7.89 37.03 -1.03
C THR A 300 8.87 36.05 -1.66
N LYS A 301 9.88 36.58 -2.35
CA LYS A 301 10.93 35.78 -3.00
C LYS A 301 11.68 34.90 -1.99
N GLU A 302 11.97 35.43 -0.80
CA GLU A 302 12.62 34.70 0.29
C GLU A 302 11.84 33.45 0.73
N LYS A 303 10.50 33.57 0.83
CA LYS A 303 9.63 32.44 1.17
C LYS A 303 9.65 31.39 0.07
N LEU A 304 9.58 31.80 -1.20
CA LEU A 304 9.65 30.89 -2.35
C LEU A 304 11.00 30.16 -2.42
N ASP A 305 12.10 30.89 -2.21
CA ASP A 305 13.45 30.31 -2.22
C ASP A 305 13.65 29.32 -1.07
N SER A 306 13.10 29.61 0.11
CA SER A 306 13.10 28.68 1.25
C SER A 306 12.39 27.37 0.92
N VAL A 307 11.17 27.44 0.39
CA VAL A 307 10.39 26.26 -0.01
C VAL A 307 11.11 25.48 -1.12
N LYS A 308 11.65 26.17 -2.12
CA LYS A 308 12.43 25.55 -3.21
C LYS A 308 13.65 24.81 -2.66
N LYS A 309 14.41 25.44 -1.76
CA LYS A 309 15.58 24.84 -1.11
C LYS A 309 15.19 23.60 -0.29
N ASN A 310 14.10 23.66 0.46
CA ASN A 310 13.61 22.53 1.26
C ASN A 310 13.12 21.38 0.37
N PHE A 311 12.45 21.70 -0.75
CA PHE A 311 11.99 20.72 -1.73
C PHE A 311 13.17 19.97 -2.36
N TRP A 312 14.18 20.67 -2.88
CA TRP A 312 15.35 20.03 -3.52
C TRP A 312 16.26 19.30 -2.55
N LYS A 313 16.21 19.63 -1.25
CA LYS A 313 16.85 18.84 -0.19
C LYS A 313 16.10 17.53 0.12
N GLY A 314 14.93 17.30 -0.46
CA GLY A 314 14.11 16.12 -0.22
C GLY A 314 13.22 16.23 1.01
N GLY A 315 12.98 17.44 1.53
CA GLY A 315 12.22 17.68 2.75
C GLY A 315 12.92 17.20 4.02
N ARG A 316 12.21 17.31 5.14
CA ARG A 316 12.59 16.72 6.44
C ARG A 316 11.85 15.40 6.59
N ASN A 317 12.60 14.31 6.76
CA ASN A 317 12.01 12.98 6.93
C ASN A 317 11.17 12.96 8.23
N THR A 318 9.96 12.43 8.13
CA THR A 318 9.04 12.20 9.25
C THR A 318 8.94 10.73 9.60
N HIS A 319 9.13 9.86 8.62
CA HIS A 319 9.09 8.42 8.80
C HIS A 319 9.95 7.74 7.72
N TYR A 320 10.70 6.73 8.12
CA TYR A 320 11.43 5.87 7.21
C TYR A 320 11.23 4.42 7.66
N HIS A 321 10.86 3.55 6.72
CA HIS A 321 10.61 2.14 6.94
C HIS A 321 11.32 1.33 5.87
N HIS A 322 11.90 0.18 6.21
CA HIS A 322 12.23 -0.85 5.21
C HIS A 322 12.01 -2.26 5.73
N ASP A 323 11.71 -3.13 4.77
CA ASP A 323 11.70 -4.58 4.91
C ASP A 323 12.80 -5.17 4.02
N ILE A 324 13.56 -6.11 4.57
CA ILE A 324 14.49 -6.95 3.81
C ILE A 324 14.06 -8.39 3.99
N ALA A 325 13.73 -9.11 2.93
CA ALA A 325 13.38 -10.52 2.98
C ALA A 325 14.37 -11.34 2.15
N LEU A 326 15.08 -12.26 2.79
CA LEU A 326 15.97 -13.22 2.17
C LEU A 326 15.35 -14.62 2.28
N GLY A 327 14.90 -15.18 1.17
CA GLY A 327 14.37 -16.54 1.12
C GLY A 327 15.37 -17.49 0.47
N TYR A 328 15.63 -18.61 1.15
CA TYR A 328 16.50 -19.68 0.68
C TYR A 328 15.76 -21.02 0.69
N THR A 329 15.52 -21.57 -0.50
CA THR A 329 15.02 -22.94 -0.66
C THR A 329 16.18 -23.86 -0.99
N LEU A 330 16.55 -24.72 -0.04
CA LEU A 330 17.64 -25.67 -0.24
C LEU A 330 17.27 -26.63 -1.40
N PRO A 331 18.10 -26.76 -2.45
CA PRO A 331 17.79 -27.60 -3.60
C PRO A 331 18.04 -29.09 -3.31
N THR A 332 17.40 -29.61 -2.27
CA THR A 332 17.48 -31.01 -1.79
C THR A 332 17.15 -32.03 -2.87
N ALA A 333 16.26 -31.71 -3.80
CA ALA A 333 15.95 -32.52 -4.98
C ALA A 333 17.18 -32.81 -5.87
N LYS A 334 18.23 -31.99 -5.80
CA LYS A 334 19.50 -32.20 -6.51
C LYS A 334 20.50 -33.05 -5.71
N ILE A 335 20.22 -33.37 -4.45
CA ILE A 335 21.07 -34.16 -3.57
C ILE A 335 20.43 -35.55 -3.45
N PRO A 336 21.01 -36.61 -4.04
CA PRO A 336 20.40 -37.94 -4.07
C PRO A 336 20.05 -38.53 -2.70
N LEU A 337 20.70 -38.11 -1.61
CA LEU A 337 20.39 -38.58 -0.26
C LEU A 337 19.22 -37.82 0.40
N LEU A 338 18.85 -36.63 -0.10
CA LEU A 338 17.95 -35.69 0.57
C LEU A 338 16.74 -35.26 -0.28
N ASP A 339 16.56 -35.78 -1.49
CA ASP A 339 15.44 -35.46 -2.41
C ASP A 339 14.02 -35.79 -1.88
N TRP A 340 13.91 -36.54 -0.77
CA TRP A 340 12.69 -36.80 -0.01
C TRP A 340 12.38 -35.71 1.02
N THR A 341 13.25 -34.70 1.14
CA THR A 341 13.10 -33.56 2.04
C THR A 341 12.90 -32.27 1.24
N GLN A 342 12.19 -31.31 1.80
CA GLN A 342 12.12 -29.94 1.29
C GLN A 342 12.38 -28.98 2.43
N VAL A 343 13.47 -28.22 2.34
CA VAL A 343 13.88 -27.27 3.39
C VAL A 343 13.82 -25.86 2.83
N ARG A 344 13.12 -24.98 3.52
CA ARG A 344 12.98 -23.55 3.22
C ARG A 344 13.37 -22.74 4.44
N ALA A 345 14.22 -21.74 4.26
CA ALA A 345 14.59 -20.78 5.29
C ALA A 345 14.26 -19.37 4.78
N ASN A 346 13.59 -18.58 5.59
CA ASN A 346 13.27 -17.19 5.31
C ASN A 346 13.80 -16.33 6.45
N TYR A 347 14.49 -15.25 6.09
CA TYR A 347 15.00 -14.27 7.03
C TYR A 347 14.44 -12.91 6.63
N THR A 348 13.57 -12.35 7.48
CA THR A 348 12.97 -11.04 7.26
C THR A 348 13.49 -10.07 8.29
N VAL A 349 13.88 -8.88 7.88
CA VAL A 349 14.32 -7.77 8.72
C VAL A 349 13.35 -6.62 8.51
N LYS A 350 13.00 -5.95 9.60
CA LYS A 350 12.19 -4.74 9.60
C LYS A 350 12.92 -3.64 10.34
N TYR A 351 12.90 -2.44 9.79
CA TYR A 351 13.47 -1.28 10.44
C TYR A 351 12.59 -0.07 10.20
N ASP A 352 12.37 0.68 11.26
CA ASP A 352 11.54 1.87 11.29
C ASP A 352 12.26 2.97 12.05
N TRP A 353 12.24 4.17 11.49
CA TRP A 353 12.62 5.41 12.14
C TRP A 353 11.43 6.35 12.04
N LEU A 354 10.93 6.80 13.19
CA LEU A 354 9.81 7.73 13.28
C LEU A 354 10.28 9.03 13.93
N ALA A 355 10.09 10.15 13.25
CA ALA A 355 10.46 11.45 13.77
C ALA A 355 9.61 11.83 14.99
N GLY A 356 10.26 12.36 16.02
CA GLY A 356 9.59 13.00 17.15
C GLY A 356 8.83 14.26 16.73
N SER A 357 7.90 14.70 17.58
CA SER A 357 7.19 15.96 17.38
C SER A 357 8.17 17.14 17.39
N LEU A 358 7.96 18.10 16.48
CA LEU A 358 8.75 19.34 16.48
C LEU A 358 8.54 20.20 17.73
N LEU A 359 7.45 19.97 18.48
CA LEU A 359 7.14 20.66 19.72
C LEU A 359 8.02 20.19 20.89
N ALA A 360 8.54 18.96 20.83
CA ALA A 360 9.31 18.34 21.91
C ALA A 360 10.52 17.60 21.32
N ARG A 361 11.43 18.36 20.69
CA ARG A 361 12.62 17.81 19.99
C ARG A 361 13.59 17.11 20.93
N GLU A 362 13.60 17.53 22.18
CA GLU A 362 14.40 16.97 23.27
C GLU A 362 14.03 15.52 23.61
N LEU A 363 12.78 15.10 23.38
CA LEU A 363 12.33 13.72 23.56
C LEU A 363 12.85 12.76 22.46
N GLY A 364 13.51 13.27 21.43
CA GLY A 364 14.09 12.46 20.36
C GLY A 364 13.08 11.78 19.43
N ASN A 365 13.60 10.93 18.55
CA ASN A 365 12.89 10.12 17.58
C ASN A 365 12.73 8.68 18.11
N THR A 366 11.95 7.85 17.43
CA THR A 366 11.76 6.45 17.82
C THR A 366 12.34 5.53 16.74
N LEU A 367 13.15 4.58 17.18
CA LEU A 367 13.66 3.50 16.35
C LEU A 367 12.91 2.21 16.66
N PHE A 368 12.55 1.48 15.62
CA PHE A 368 12.14 0.09 15.76
C PHE A 368 12.99 -0.78 14.83
N THR A 369 13.46 -1.90 15.36
CA THR A 369 14.23 -2.90 14.62
C THR A 369 13.65 -4.26 14.95
N GLY A 370 13.44 -5.08 13.93
CA GLY A 370 12.89 -6.41 14.09
C GLY A 370 13.51 -7.38 13.11
N GLN A 371 13.54 -8.64 13.49
CA GLN A 371 13.90 -9.73 12.60
C GLN A 371 13.01 -10.94 12.87
N THR A 372 12.61 -11.61 11.80
CA THR A 372 11.87 -12.85 11.83
C THR A 372 12.67 -13.91 11.08
N ARG A 373 13.00 -15.01 11.75
CA ARG A 373 13.67 -16.16 11.15
C ARG A 373 12.68 -17.30 11.09
N ASN A 374 12.37 -17.78 9.90
CA ASN A 374 11.50 -18.92 9.70
C ASN A 374 12.26 -20.03 8.98
N ALA A 375 12.24 -21.24 9.53
CA ALA A 375 12.76 -22.43 8.88
C ALA A 375 11.66 -23.48 8.84
N THR A 376 11.34 -23.95 7.65
CA THR A 376 10.36 -25.00 7.41
C THR A 376 11.04 -26.19 6.77
N ALA A 377 10.88 -27.37 7.34
CA ALA A 377 11.35 -28.63 6.80
C ALA A 377 10.16 -29.59 6.63
N ASP A 378 9.89 -29.96 5.39
CA ASP A 378 8.94 -31.00 5.02
C ASP A 378 9.72 -32.29 4.73
N LEU A 379 9.46 -33.34 5.49
CA LEU A 379 10.09 -34.65 5.37
C LEU A 379 9.04 -35.66 4.84
N ASP A 380 9.19 -36.08 3.60
CA ASP A 380 8.30 -37.05 2.93
C ASP A 380 8.94 -38.45 3.00
N PHE A 381 8.53 -39.23 4.00
CA PHE A 381 9.08 -40.56 4.24
C PHE A 381 8.56 -41.58 3.24
N ASP A 382 7.39 -41.36 2.62
CA ASP A 382 6.93 -42.23 1.52
C ASP A 382 7.92 -42.20 0.35
N ARG A 383 8.43 -41.01 -0.02
CA ARG A 383 9.51 -40.90 -1.00
C ARG A 383 10.78 -41.60 -0.55
N LEU A 384 11.18 -41.46 0.72
CA LEU A 384 12.37 -42.11 1.27
C LEU A 384 12.26 -43.64 1.20
N TYR A 385 11.15 -44.21 1.66
CA TYR A 385 10.92 -45.64 1.68
C TYR A 385 10.82 -46.20 0.26
N ASN A 386 10.19 -45.48 -0.66
CA ASN A 386 10.07 -45.90 -2.06
C ASN A 386 11.40 -45.94 -2.82
N LYS A 387 12.50 -45.38 -2.28
CA LYS A 387 13.84 -45.54 -2.86
C LYS A 387 14.40 -46.94 -2.72
N TRP A 388 14.03 -47.63 -1.65
CA TRP A 388 14.52 -48.97 -1.35
C TRP A 388 13.54 -49.96 -1.96
N ARG A 389 13.94 -50.69 -3.01
CA ARG A 389 13.07 -51.64 -3.74
C ARG A 389 12.36 -52.64 -2.82
N PHE A 390 13.00 -53.00 -1.71
CA PHE A 390 12.44 -53.88 -0.68
C PHE A 390 11.27 -53.25 0.10
N LEU A 391 11.37 -51.95 0.43
CA LEU A 391 10.33 -51.21 1.15
C LEU A 391 9.20 -50.75 0.22
N GLN A 392 9.50 -50.52 -1.07
CA GLN A 392 8.51 -50.23 -2.10
C GLN A 392 7.48 -51.37 -2.25
N ALA A 393 7.90 -52.63 -2.13
CA ALA A 393 7.02 -53.81 -2.19
C ALA A 393 6.06 -53.92 -0.98
N ILE A 394 6.32 -53.16 0.10
CA ILE A 394 5.52 -53.15 1.33
C ILE A 394 4.44 -52.07 1.28
N ASN A 395 4.78 -50.92 0.70
CA ASN A 395 3.84 -49.80 0.49
C ASN A 395 2.91 -50.03 -0.72
N ASN A 396 3.37 -50.73 -1.77
CA ASN A 396 2.54 -51.05 -2.93
C ASN A 396 1.75 -52.35 -2.72
N ASP A 397 0.61 -52.26 -2.03
CA ASP A 397 -0.43 -53.30 -2.05
C ASP A 397 -1.24 -53.19 -3.37
N GLY A 398 -0.58 -53.36 -4.51
CA GLY A 398 -1.27 -53.55 -5.79
C GLY A 398 -2.06 -54.86 -5.75
N PRO A 399 -3.29 -54.92 -6.30
CA PRO A 399 -4.04 -56.17 -6.35
C PRO A 399 -3.19 -57.24 -7.05
N PRO A 400 -3.21 -58.49 -6.56
CA PRO A 400 -2.44 -59.56 -7.19
C PRO A 400 -2.78 -59.60 -8.68
N PRO A 401 -1.79 -59.76 -9.58
CA PRO A 401 -2.09 -59.88 -11.01
C PRO A 401 -3.11 -61.01 -11.18
N PRO A 402 -4.14 -60.83 -12.01
CA PRO A 402 -5.17 -61.84 -12.19
C PRO A 402 -4.48 -63.15 -12.57
N LYS A 403 -4.79 -64.23 -11.82
CA LYS A 403 -4.30 -65.58 -12.12
C LYS A 403 -4.72 -65.90 -13.55
N GLN A 404 -3.78 -65.87 -14.50
CA GLN A 404 -4.01 -66.40 -15.83
C GLN A 404 -4.30 -67.90 -15.67
N GLN A 405 -5.48 -68.33 -16.15
CA GLN A 405 -5.81 -69.74 -16.27
C GLN A 405 -4.77 -70.42 -17.18
N PRO A 406 -4.26 -71.60 -16.83
CA PRO A 406 -3.29 -72.29 -17.65
C PRO A 406 -3.98 -72.78 -18.94
N GLN A 407 -3.64 -72.17 -20.07
CA GLN A 407 -3.82 -72.84 -21.36
C GLN A 407 -2.82 -73.99 -21.44
N LYS A 408 -3.33 -75.21 -21.61
CA LYS A 408 -2.55 -76.39 -21.97
C LYS A 408 -1.85 -76.11 -23.31
N GLY A 409 -0.53 -76.06 -23.30
CA GLY A 409 0.27 -75.92 -24.51
C GLY A 409 1.76 -75.88 -24.21
N ASP A 410 2.38 -77.05 -24.39
CA ASP A 410 3.80 -77.34 -24.56
C ASP A 410 4.86 -76.90 -23.53
N THR A 411 5.47 -77.95 -22.97
CA THR A 411 6.73 -77.97 -22.25
C THR A 411 7.90 -77.77 -23.21
N THR A 412 8.45 -76.57 -23.31
CA THR A 412 9.91 -76.30 -23.45
C THR A 412 10.16 -74.80 -23.68
N ALA A 413 10.06 -74.01 -22.61
CA ALA A 413 10.75 -72.74 -22.56
C ALA A 413 11.18 -72.49 -21.11
N LYS A 414 12.48 -72.51 -20.85
CA LYS A 414 13.03 -71.92 -19.62
C LYS A 414 12.64 -70.44 -19.63
N GLN A 415 11.56 -70.11 -18.91
CA GLN A 415 11.25 -68.73 -18.56
C GLN A 415 12.45 -68.16 -17.80
N LYS A 416 13.29 -67.39 -18.50
CA LYS A 416 14.24 -66.49 -17.86
C LYS A 416 13.40 -65.52 -17.02
N ARG A 417 13.44 -65.68 -15.70
CA ARG A 417 12.91 -64.68 -14.77
C ARG A 417 13.53 -63.33 -15.11
N ALA A 418 12.72 -62.38 -15.57
CA ALA A 418 13.16 -61.01 -15.73
C ALA A 418 13.63 -60.47 -14.36
N PRO A 419 14.76 -59.73 -14.28
CA PRO A 419 15.27 -59.22 -13.00
C PRO A 419 14.38 -58.08 -12.48
N GLY A 420 13.27 -58.41 -11.80
CA GLY A 420 12.33 -57.41 -11.30
C GLY A 420 11.00 -57.90 -10.74
N GLY A 421 10.86 -59.19 -10.42
CA GLY A 421 9.63 -59.72 -9.82
C GLY A 421 9.31 -59.10 -8.45
N PRO A 422 8.03 -58.95 -8.07
CA PRO A 422 7.63 -58.43 -6.77
C PRO A 422 8.17 -59.32 -5.66
N ILE A 423 8.93 -58.73 -4.73
CA ILE A 423 9.48 -59.44 -3.57
C ILE A 423 8.31 -59.77 -2.65
N TYR A 424 7.96 -61.06 -2.57
CA TYR A 424 6.92 -61.55 -1.67
C TYR A 424 7.49 -61.65 -0.25
N ILE A 425 7.05 -60.76 0.64
CA ILE A 425 7.41 -60.76 2.05
C ILE A 425 6.29 -61.49 2.81
N SER A 426 6.62 -62.45 3.67
CA SER A 426 5.64 -63.19 4.45
C SER A 426 4.84 -62.27 5.39
N PRO A 427 3.62 -62.65 5.81
CA PRO A 427 2.68 -61.74 6.50
C PRO A 427 3.23 -61.11 7.78
N VAL A 428 4.03 -61.88 8.55
CA VAL A 428 4.57 -61.46 9.85
C VAL A 428 5.69 -60.42 9.68
N PRO A 429 6.76 -60.66 8.90
CA PRO A 429 7.75 -59.62 8.58
C PRO A 429 7.15 -58.38 7.91
N LYS A 430 6.14 -58.55 7.05
CA LYS A 430 5.44 -57.44 6.39
C LYS A 430 4.74 -56.52 7.40
N PHE A 431 4.13 -57.09 8.44
CA PHE A 431 3.50 -56.32 9.52
C PHE A 431 4.53 -55.48 10.30
N PHE A 432 5.64 -56.08 10.73
CA PHE A 432 6.69 -55.35 11.46
C PHE A 432 7.38 -54.28 10.61
N LEU A 433 7.63 -54.56 9.32
CA LEU A 433 8.20 -53.57 8.40
C LEU A 433 7.24 -52.42 8.09
N ARG A 434 5.93 -52.68 8.04
CA ARG A 434 4.89 -51.64 7.90
C ARG A 434 4.80 -50.77 9.15
N MET A 435 5.01 -51.36 10.33
CA MET A 435 5.12 -50.60 11.58
C MET A 435 6.37 -49.71 11.60
N LEU A 436 7.51 -50.19 11.09
CA LEU A 436 8.74 -49.40 10.94
C LEU A 436 8.64 -48.29 9.88
N THR A 437 7.78 -48.46 8.86
CA THR A 437 7.52 -47.47 7.78
C THR A 437 6.19 -46.73 7.97
N SER A 438 5.69 -46.71 9.21
CA SER A 438 4.41 -46.11 9.56
C SER A 438 4.43 -44.58 9.48
N VAL A 439 5.58 -43.95 9.73
CA VAL A 439 5.73 -42.50 9.61
C VAL A 439 5.70 -42.10 8.14
N LYS A 440 4.70 -41.34 7.72
CA LYS A 440 4.49 -40.94 6.33
C LYS A 440 5.08 -39.57 6.02
N ARG A 441 4.81 -38.61 6.88
CA ARG A 441 5.27 -37.23 6.69
C ARG A 441 5.56 -36.59 8.03
N ILE A 442 6.64 -35.81 8.09
CA ILE A 442 6.92 -34.92 9.22
C ILE A 442 7.08 -33.50 8.66
N GLY A 443 6.27 -32.56 9.14
CA GLY A 443 6.43 -31.13 8.91
C GLY A 443 7.00 -30.49 10.17
N ILE A 444 8.08 -29.73 10.01
CA ILE A 444 8.70 -28.96 11.10
C ILE A 444 8.70 -27.50 10.67
N GLN A 445 8.14 -26.64 11.50
CA GLN A 445 8.18 -25.19 11.33
C GLN A 445 8.78 -24.57 12.59
N TYR A 446 9.88 -23.87 12.40
CA TYR A 446 10.57 -23.13 13.43
C TYR A 446 10.51 -21.64 13.10
N THR A 447 10.00 -20.83 14.01
CA THR A 447 9.91 -19.38 13.84
C THR A 447 10.48 -18.67 15.06
N GLU A 448 11.46 -17.80 14.85
CA GLU A 448 11.96 -16.82 15.83
C GLU A 448 11.50 -15.44 15.38
N ASP A 449 10.85 -14.67 16.25
CA ASP A 449 10.52 -13.27 16.05
C ASP A 449 11.18 -12.44 17.15
N MET A 450 11.96 -11.45 16.75
CA MET A 450 12.71 -10.58 17.63
C MET A 450 12.40 -9.13 17.27
N GLY A 451 12.25 -8.27 18.27
CA GLY A 451 11.96 -6.87 18.03
C GLY A 451 12.48 -5.98 19.16
N THR A 452 12.90 -4.78 18.82
CA THR A 452 13.29 -3.74 19.79
C THR A 452 12.71 -2.40 19.37
N LEU A 453 12.03 -1.77 20.32
CA LEU A 453 11.61 -0.38 20.26
C LEU A 453 12.59 0.44 21.12
N LEU A 454 13.26 1.39 20.51
CA LEU A 454 14.22 2.29 21.14
C LEU A 454 13.71 3.74 20.94
N PRO A 455 12.94 4.27 21.90
CA PRO A 455 12.53 5.67 21.86
C PRO A 455 13.70 6.58 22.31
N GLY A 456 13.60 7.89 22.07
CA GLY A 456 14.61 8.86 22.52
C GLY A 456 15.80 9.03 21.58
N TYR A 457 15.78 8.45 20.38
CA TYR A 457 16.88 8.51 19.42
C TYR A 457 17.05 9.91 18.79
N MET A 458 18.15 10.61 19.07
CA MET A 458 18.32 12.02 18.72
C MET A 458 18.73 12.28 17.26
N ASP A 459 19.24 11.28 16.55
CA ASP A 459 19.74 11.47 15.19
C ASP A 459 18.64 11.38 14.12
N SER A 460 18.90 12.00 12.98
CA SER A 460 18.01 11.98 11.82
C SER A 460 18.28 10.76 10.93
N THR A 461 17.40 10.52 9.95
CA THR A 461 17.64 9.53 8.89
C THR A 461 17.66 10.19 7.52
N ARG A 462 18.45 9.67 6.57
CA ARG A 462 18.48 10.16 5.17
C ARG A 462 18.47 9.05 4.14
N ILE A 463 19.55 8.26 4.08
CA ILE A 463 19.78 7.26 3.02
C ILE A 463 19.68 5.88 3.66
N LEU A 464 18.77 5.05 3.16
CA LEU A 464 18.58 3.67 3.61
C LEU A 464 18.43 3.52 5.13
N GLY A 465 17.80 4.50 5.79
CA GLY A 465 17.61 4.48 7.24
C GLY A 465 18.76 5.08 8.05
N MET A 466 19.91 5.37 7.42
CA MET A 466 21.07 5.98 8.08
C MET A 466 21.20 7.47 7.83
N ASN A 467 21.87 8.14 8.78
CA ASN A 467 22.49 9.43 8.54
C ASN A 467 23.95 9.23 8.08
N PRO A 468 24.29 9.50 6.81
CA PRO A 468 25.65 9.28 6.30
C PRO A 468 26.70 10.18 6.97
N ARG A 469 26.30 11.27 7.65
CA ARG A 469 27.24 12.17 8.33
C ARG A 469 27.72 11.63 9.67
N SER A 470 26.83 10.95 10.41
CA SER A 470 27.11 10.40 11.73
C SER A 470 27.33 8.88 11.72
N GLY A 471 26.87 8.19 10.67
CA GLY A 471 26.91 6.73 10.57
C GLY A 471 25.90 6.01 11.47
N ASN A 472 25.05 6.75 12.19
CA ASN A 472 24.09 6.18 13.12
C ASN A 472 22.78 5.75 12.40
N PRO A 473 22.01 4.80 12.98
CA PRO A 473 22.38 3.94 14.13
C PRO A 473 23.42 2.86 13.77
N GLY A 474 23.67 2.64 12.48
CA GLY A 474 24.63 1.69 11.95
C GLY A 474 23.96 0.53 11.18
N LEU A 475 24.73 -0.16 10.36
CA LEU A 475 24.23 -1.27 9.53
C LEU A 475 23.63 -2.41 10.36
N LYS A 476 24.13 -2.67 11.57
CA LYS A 476 23.60 -3.73 12.44
C LYS A 476 22.11 -3.51 12.74
N TYR A 477 21.71 -2.29 13.08
CA TYR A 477 20.32 -1.96 13.39
C TYR A 477 19.42 -2.01 12.15
N ILE A 478 19.93 -1.56 10.99
CA ILE A 478 19.22 -1.68 9.71
C ILE A 478 18.97 -3.15 9.33
N LEU A 479 19.90 -4.03 9.69
CA LEU A 479 19.85 -5.46 9.44
C LEU A 479 19.13 -6.25 10.55
N GLY A 480 18.41 -5.60 11.46
CA GLY A 480 17.54 -6.28 12.42
C GLY A 480 18.24 -6.71 13.72
N TYR A 481 19.42 -6.15 14.02
CA TYR A 481 20.11 -6.41 15.28
C TYR A 481 19.31 -5.87 16.47
N GLN A 482 19.20 -6.69 17.51
CA GLN A 482 18.60 -6.35 18.80
C GLN A 482 19.71 -5.89 19.76
N PRO A 483 19.74 -4.61 20.17
CA PRO A 483 20.77 -4.09 21.07
C PRO A 483 20.69 -4.71 22.45
N ASP A 484 21.83 -4.90 23.10
CA ASP A 484 21.90 -5.22 24.51
C ASP A 484 22.03 -3.94 25.36
N THR A 485 22.08 -4.10 26.69
CA THR A 485 22.25 -2.99 27.63
C THR A 485 23.57 -2.24 27.41
N THR A 486 24.62 -2.93 26.96
CA THR A 486 25.93 -2.32 26.67
C THR A 486 25.83 -1.40 25.44
N ASP A 487 25.14 -1.83 24.39
CA ASP A 487 24.88 -1.05 23.20
C ASP A 487 24.03 0.20 23.51
N ILE A 488 23.00 0.06 24.33
CA ILE A 488 22.14 1.19 24.77
C ILE A 488 22.98 2.20 25.56
N ASN A 489 23.75 1.74 26.56
CA ASN A 489 24.64 2.59 27.35
C ASN A 489 25.69 3.30 26.48
N ASN A 490 26.22 2.63 25.46
CA ASN A 490 27.15 3.24 24.51
C ASN A 490 26.48 4.31 23.63
N LEU A 491 25.22 4.13 23.24
CA LEU A 491 24.46 5.15 22.52
C LEU A 491 24.16 6.37 23.42
N ALA A 492 23.79 6.13 24.68
CA ALA A 492 23.58 7.18 25.67
C ALA A 492 24.87 7.97 25.94
N ALA A 493 26.01 7.30 26.15
CA ALA A 493 27.30 7.94 26.38
C ALA A 493 27.78 8.81 25.21
N LYS A 494 27.32 8.50 23.98
CA LYS A 494 27.59 9.29 22.77
C LYS A 494 26.61 10.44 22.55
N GLY A 495 25.63 10.63 23.44
CA GLY A 495 24.58 11.64 23.31
C GLY A 495 23.61 11.37 22.15
N ILE A 496 23.47 10.10 21.74
CA ILE A 496 22.58 9.69 20.64
C ILE A 496 21.18 9.38 21.18
N LEU A 497 21.02 9.19 22.49
CA LEU A 497 19.74 9.06 23.17
C LEU A 497 19.41 10.37 23.93
N SER A 498 18.12 10.62 24.12
CA SER A 498 17.62 11.76 24.90
C SER A 498 18.11 11.65 26.34
N GLY A 499 18.58 12.78 26.88
CA GLY A 499 18.93 12.92 28.29
C GLY A 499 17.91 13.72 29.09
N ASP A 500 16.71 13.92 28.55
CA ASP A 500 15.64 14.69 29.21
C ASP A 500 15.10 13.90 30.42
N SER A 501 15.04 14.55 31.58
CA SER A 501 14.52 13.95 32.81
C SER A 501 13.00 13.72 32.78
N LEU A 502 12.28 14.35 31.86
CA LEU A 502 10.85 14.15 31.63
C LEU A 502 10.56 13.01 30.64
N PHE A 503 11.59 12.42 30.03
CA PHE A 503 11.43 11.32 29.09
C PHE A 503 10.99 10.04 29.82
N ASN A 504 9.79 9.55 29.50
CA ASN A 504 9.16 8.42 30.18
C ASN A 504 8.88 7.21 29.27
N ALA A 505 9.39 7.23 28.03
CA ALA A 505 9.15 6.17 27.06
C ALA A 505 10.14 5.02 27.27
N LEU A 506 9.60 3.82 27.51
CA LEU A 506 10.38 2.62 27.80
C LEU A 506 11.02 2.04 26.53
N ILE A 507 12.27 1.62 26.63
CA ILE A 507 12.87 0.68 25.69
C ILE A 507 12.14 -0.65 25.86
N GLN A 508 11.66 -1.22 24.77
CA GLN A 508 10.94 -2.50 24.79
C GLN A 508 11.62 -3.49 23.87
N GLN A 509 11.75 -4.72 24.33
CA GLN A 509 12.32 -5.82 23.58
C GLN A 509 11.41 -7.02 23.67
N ARG A 510 11.12 -7.63 22.52
CA ARG A 510 10.33 -8.85 22.44
C ARG A 510 11.13 -9.95 21.78
N TYR A 511 10.97 -11.17 22.28
CA TYR A 511 11.51 -12.39 21.71
C TYR A 511 10.43 -13.47 21.78
N SER A 512 10.06 -14.01 20.63
CA SER A 512 9.12 -15.12 20.52
C SER A 512 9.74 -16.23 19.71
N GLN A 513 9.65 -17.46 20.20
CA GLN A 513 10.14 -18.65 19.55
C GLN A 513 9.00 -19.67 19.51
N THR A 514 8.63 -20.09 18.30
CA THR A 514 7.57 -21.08 18.10
C THR A 514 8.13 -22.24 17.29
N LEU A 515 7.98 -23.45 17.81
CA LEU A 515 8.29 -24.70 17.14
C LEU A 515 6.99 -25.49 16.99
N SER A 516 6.59 -25.72 15.75
CA SER A 516 5.44 -26.55 15.39
C SER A 516 5.94 -27.77 14.63
N MET A 517 5.61 -28.95 15.14
CA MET A 517 5.91 -30.23 14.50
C MET A 517 4.62 -30.98 14.26
N THR A 518 4.42 -31.45 13.04
CA THR A 518 3.26 -32.28 12.65
C THR A 518 3.79 -33.58 12.06
N ALA A 519 3.42 -34.72 12.62
CA ALA A 519 3.81 -36.03 12.10
C ALA A 519 2.56 -36.84 11.76
N GLN A 520 2.49 -37.36 10.54
CA GLN A 520 1.44 -38.26 10.10
C GLN A 520 1.97 -39.69 10.17
N VAL A 521 1.30 -40.55 10.94
CA VAL A 521 1.67 -41.95 11.15
C VAL A 521 0.50 -42.84 10.72
N SER A 522 0.75 -43.75 9.78
CA SER A 522 -0.21 -44.72 9.26
C SER A 522 0.29 -46.14 9.50
N PRO A 523 0.09 -46.70 10.71
CA PRO A 523 0.61 -48.02 11.05
C PRO A 523 -0.16 -49.17 10.36
N ILE A 524 -1.44 -48.97 10.08
CA ILE A 524 -2.31 -49.90 9.34
C ILE A 524 -3.07 -49.13 8.25
N ARG A 525 -3.51 -49.81 7.18
CA ARG A 525 -4.01 -49.19 5.93
C ARG A 525 -5.14 -48.17 6.12
N ASP A 526 -5.94 -48.35 7.17
CA ASP A 526 -7.16 -47.59 7.40
C ASP A 526 -7.09 -46.75 8.70
N LEU A 527 -5.90 -46.63 9.32
CA LEU A 527 -5.66 -45.78 10.50
C LEU A 527 -4.60 -44.74 10.18
N ASN A 528 -4.99 -43.47 10.19
CA ASN A 528 -4.07 -42.34 10.13
C ASN A 528 -4.10 -41.60 11.47
N ILE A 529 -2.93 -41.40 12.06
CA ILE A 529 -2.73 -40.69 13.31
C ILE A 529 -1.92 -39.44 12.99
N ASP A 530 -2.52 -38.27 13.21
CA ASP A 530 -1.83 -36.99 13.10
C ASP A 530 -1.40 -36.53 14.49
N ILE A 531 -0.09 -36.41 14.69
CA ILE A 531 0.52 -35.96 15.93
C ILE A 531 0.98 -34.53 15.74
N THR A 532 0.47 -33.61 16.55
CA THR A 532 0.86 -32.20 16.54
C THR A 532 1.54 -31.83 17.85
N LEU A 533 2.75 -31.28 17.77
CA LEU A 533 3.50 -30.73 18.90
C LEU A 533 3.74 -29.25 18.64
N ASN A 534 3.30 -28.39 19.56
CA ASN A 534 3.57 -26.96 19.53
C ASN A 534 4.31 -26.56 20.81
N LYS A 535 5.43 -25.89 20.66
CA LYS A 535 6.19 -25.29 21.75
C LYS A 535 6.37 -23.81 21.46
N THR A 536 5.89 -22.97 22.37
CA THR A 536 6.03 -21.52 22.28
C THR A 536 6.78 -21.01 23.50
N PHE A 537 7.74 -20.12 23.28
CA PHE A 537 8.46 -19.40 24.31
C PHE A 537 8.44 -17.91 23.97
N THR A 538 8.00 -17.08 24.91
CA THR A 538 7.93 -15.63 24.75
C THR A 538 8.64 -14.95 25.90
N LYS A 539 9.40 -13.91 25.59
CA LYS A 539 10.07 -13.04 26.56
C LYS A 539 9.88 -11.60 26.12
N ASP A 540 9.27 -10.82 27.01
CA ASP A 540 9.15 -9.38 26.88
C ASP A 540 10.00 -8.71 27.95
N TYR A 541 10.77 -7.72 27.56
CA TYR A 541 11.63 -6.93 28.44
C TYR A 541 11.34 -5.45 28.20
N SER A 542 11.24 -4.70 29.28
CA SER A 542 11.05 -3.25 29.24
C SER A 542 11.94 -2.59 30.28
N GLU A 543 12.61 -1.52 29.87
CA GLU A 543 13.48 -0.71 30.71
C GLU A 543 13.21 0.77 30.40
N LEU A 544 13.35 1.65 31.40
CA LEU A 544 13.17 3.10 31.24
C LEU A 544 14.46 3.76 30.79
#